data_AF-A0A9D1I3X4-F1
#
_entry.id   AF-A0A9D1I3X4-F1
#
_cell.length_a   1.000
_cell.length_b   1.000
_cell.length_c   1.000
_cell.angle_alpha   90.00
_cell.angle_beta   90.00
_cell.angle_gamma   90.00
#
_symmetry.space_group_name_H-M   'P 1'
#
loop_
_entity.id
_entity.type
_entity.pdbx_description
1 polymer ?
#
loop_
_entity_poly.entity_id
_entity_poly.type
_entity_poly.pdbx_seq_one_letter_code
_entity_poly.pdbx_strand_id
1 'polypeptide(L)'
;MSTPMIIFLVIATGYLVGAIKVKGFNLGSSGVLIMALIFGHFGYQIPDEIQQIGLVCFVASIGLIAGADFFRSISIKSLNYILIGFITILVGAAVCVATIVFFDVQTPLAIGIMTGALTSTPGLAAAVEATGDSIASIGYGIAYPFGVIGVVIFVQIMPRLIGAKAGSLDGAEDVDVEFSKNHEIRANLINIDKHGFFVLALAIITGILIGSIAIPLPGGGSFSLGNSGGPLLSGLIISHFGHIGKINIRAGKNTLELMRELGMILFLTGAGLNAGNGFVEILVENGVSLLFFGALITAIPMFVSYFIGRKLLKMDLMKSLGSICGGMTSTPALGTMLNVSDDGDSVTGAYAMTYPIALVCVILSCQIIALFF
;
A
#
# COMPACT_ATOMS: atom_id res chain seq x y z
N MET A 1 -24.74 -6.44 -20.28
CA MET A 1 -23.82 -5.35 -20.70
C MET A 1 -22.52 -5.99 -21.16
N SER A 2 -21.79 -5.39 -22.10
CA SER A 2 -20.48 -5.92 -22.51
C SER A 2 -19.42 -5.68 -21.44
N THR A 3 -18.39 -6.52 -21.36
CA THR A 3 -17.28 -6.38 -20.40
C THR A 3 -16.66 -4.99 -20.42
N PRO A 4 -16.32 -4.38 -21.58
CA PRO A 4 -15.76 -3.03 -21.60
C PRO A 4 -16.74 -1.99 -21.05
N MET A 5 -18.05 -2.14 -21.33
CA MET A 5 -19.06 -1.22 -20.82
C MET A 5 -19.14 -1.30 -19.29
N ILE A 6 -19.10 -2.49 -18.69
CA ILE A 6 -19.10 -2.66 -17.24
C ILE A 6 -17.87 -1.97 -16.63
N ILE A 7 -16.67 -2.27 -17.16
CA ILE A 7 -15.41 -1.70 -16.68
C ILE A 7 -15.44 -0.17 -16.70
N PHE A 8 -15.73 0.42 -17.86
CA PHE A 8 -15.71 1.88 -18.00
C PHE A 8 -16.83 2.56 -17.21
N LEU A 9 -17.98 1.91 -17.02
CA LEU A 9 -19.05 2.46 -16.20
C LEU A 9 -18.68 2.45 -14.71
N VAL A 10 -18.15 1.33 -14.21
CA VAL A 10 -17.65 1.23 -12.83
C VAL A 10 -16.53 2.22 -12.57
N ILE A 11 -15.58 2.36 -13.51
CA ILE A 11 -14.50 3.36 -13.40
C ILE A 11 -15.06 4.79 -13.40
N ALA A 12 -15.93 5.13 -14.35
CA ALA A 12 -16.47 6.49 -14.48
C ALA A 12 -17.29 6.88 -13.24
N THR A 13 -18.22 6.03 -12.82
CA THR A 13 -19.02 6.26 -11.61
C THR A 13 -18.17 6.20 -10.35
N GLY A 14 -17.17 5.32 -10.33
CA GLY A 14 -16.21 5.18 -9.25
C GLY A 14 -15.40 6.43 -9.00
N TYR A 15 -14.88 7.06 -10.05
CA TYR A 15 -14.20 8.35 -9.93
C TYR A 15 -15.15 9.49 -9.57
N LEU A 16 -16.41 9.47 -10.05
CA LEU A 16 -17.41 10.46 -9.61
C LEU A 16 -17.65 10.39 -8.10
N VAL A 17 -17.86 9.18 -7.55
CA VAL A 17 -18.00 8.96 -6.11
C VAL A 17 -16.69 9.28 -5.38
N GLY A 18 -15.56 8.85 -5.93
CA GLY A 18 -14.23 9.06 -5.40
C GLY A 18 -13.83 10.54 -5.29
N ALA A 19 -14.36 11.38 -6.17
CA ALA A 19 -14.11 12.82 -6.21
C ALA A 19 -14.97 13.63 -5.22
N ILE A 20 -16.03 13.04 -4.64
CA ILE A 20 -16.88 13.72 -3.66
C ILE A 20 -16.02 14.13 -2.46
N LYS A 21 -16.01 15.44 -2.16
CA LYS A 21 -15.27 16.00 -1.04
C LYS A 21 -16.16 16.12 0.19
N VAL A 22 -15.81 15.42 1.26
CA VAL A 22 -16.43 15.57 2.58
C VAL A 22 -15.42 16.19 3.53
N LYS A 23 -15.69 17.42 4.01
CA LYS A 23 -14.78 18.16 4.92
C LYS A 23 -13.32 18.26 4.43
N GLY A 24 -13.12 18.34 3.10
CA GLY A 24 -11.80 18.43 2.47
C GLY A 24 -11.18 17.08 2.08
N PHE A 25 -11.82 15.95 2.42
CA PHE A 25 -11.37 14.60 2.09
C PHE A 25 -12.09 14.03 0.90
N ASN A 26 -11.37 13.29 0.05
CA ASN A 26 -11.94 12.51 -1.04
C ASN A 26 -11.45 11.05 -0.96
N LEU A 27 -12.22 10.12 -1.51
CA LEU A 27 -11.91 8.69 -1.47
C LEU A 27 -10.90 8.29 -2.57
N GLY A 28 -10.72 9.14 -3.58
CA GLY A 28 -9.80 8.89 -4.68
C GLY A 28 -10.19 7.66 -5.50
N SER A 29 -9.21 6.90 -5.96
CA SER A 29 -9.40 5.68 -6.75
C SER A 29 -10.15 4.58 -5.99
N SER A 30 -10.21 4.61 -4.65
CA SER A 30 -11.02 3.68 -3.86
C SER A 30 -12.53 3.82 -4.08
N GLY A 31 -12.99 4.95 -4.65
CA GLY A 31 -14.36 5.07 -5.14
C GLY A 31 -14.70 4.05 -6.23
N VAL A 32 -13.71 3.63 -7.03
CA VAL A 32 -13.86 2.55 -8.03
C VAL A 32 -14.17 1.23 -7.35
N LEU A 33 -13.51 0.89 -6.23
CA LEU A 33 -13.82 -0.32 -5.49
C LEU A 33 -15.24 -0.30 -4.92
N ILE A 34 -15.67 0.82 -4.34
CA ILE A 34 -17.02 0.94 -3.77
C ILE A 34 -18.08 0.76 -4.85
N MET A 35 -17.90 1.42 -6.00
CA MET A 35 -18.82 1.23 -7.13
C MET A 35 -18.73 -0.19 -7.68
N ALA A 36 -17.56 -0.80 -7.74
CA ALA A 36 -17.41 -2.20 -8.13
C ALA A 36 -18.18 -3.14 -7.19
N LEU A 37 -18.13 -2.94 -5.87
CA LEU A 37 -18.93 -3.70 -4.89
C LEU A 37 -20.43 -3.54 -5.13
N ILE A 38 -20.90 -2.32 -5.41
CA ILE A 38 -22.32 -2.07 -5.71
C ILE A 38 -22.74 -2.77 -7.00
N PHE A 39 -21.96 -2.64 -8.08
CA PHE A 39 -22.26 -3.31 -9.34
C PHE A 39 -22.18 -4.84 -9.19
N GLY A 40 -21.23 -5.35 -8.40
CA GLY A 40 -21.09 -6.77 -8.08
C GLY A 40 -22.32 -7.29 -7.32
N HIS A 41 -22.88 -6.50 -6.41
CA HIS A 41 -24.12 -6.84 -5.71
C HIS A 41 -25.32 -6.99 -6.67
N PHE A 42 -25.34 -6.24 -7.77
CA PHE A 42 -26.34 -6.41 -8.83
C PHE A 42 -26.00 -7.53 -9.84
N GLY A 43 -24.98 -8.35 -9.56
CA GLY A 43 -24.61 -9.52 -10.35
C GLY A 43 -23.74 -9.23 -11.57
N TYR A 44 -23.17 -8.02 -11.69
CA TYR A 44 -22.21 -7.73 -12.77
C TYR A 44 -20.85 -8.37 -12.47
N GLN A 45 -20.27 -9.01 -13.49
CA GLN A 45 -18.96 -9.67 -13.40
C GLN A 45 -18.12 -9.36 -14.65
N ILE A 46 -16.80 -9.49 -14.50
CA ILE A 46 -15.82 -9.41 -15.59
C ILE A 46 -14.86 -10.61 -15.50
N PRO A 47 -14.16 -10.96 -16.59
CA PRO A 47 -13.15 -12.02 -16.55
C PRO A 47 -12.02 -11.71 -15.56
N ASP A 48 -11.62 -12.71 -14.77
CA ASP A 48 -10.59 -12.58 -13.74
C ASP A 48 -9.23 -12.18 -14.30
N GLU A 49 -8.96 -12.49 -15.58
CA GLU A 49 -7.72 -12.09 -16.26
C GLU A 49 -7.54 -10.57 -16.27
N ILE A 50 -8.64 -9.80 -16.31
CA ILE A 50 -8.59 -8.34 -16.27
C ILE A 50 -8.12 -7.86 -14.89
N GLN A 51 -8.63 -8.50 -13.82
CA GLN A 51 -8.18 -8.24 -12.46
C GLN A 51 -6.70 -8.57 -12.29
N GLN A 52 -6.25 -9.72 -12.81
CA GLN A 52 -4.87 -10.17 -12.70
C GLN A 52 -3.90 -9.29 -13.49
N ILE A 53 -4.26 -8.90 -14.72
CA ILE A 53 -3.49 -7.93 -15.52
C ILE A 53 -3.40 -6.60 -14.78
N GLY A 54 -4.52 -6.14 -14.20
CA GLY A 54 -4.55 -4.94 -13.37
C GLY A 54 -3.58 -5.02 -12.19
N LEU A 55 -3.63 -6.14 -11.46
CA LEU A 55 -2.81 -6.42 -10.28
C LEU A 55 -1.31 -6.40 -10.61
N VAL A 56 -0.86 -7.14 -11.62
CA VAL A 56 0.58 -7.21 -11.93
C VAL A 56 1.11 -5.88 -12.46
N CYS A 57 0.34 -5.17 -13.28
CA CYS A 57 0.71 -3.83 -13.77
C CYS A 57 0.80 -2.83 -12.63
N PHE A 58 -0.17 -2.86 -11.71
CA PHE A 58 -0.24 -2.00 -10.54
C PHE A 58 0.97 -2.18 -9.64
N VAL A 59 1.22 -3.43 -9.23
CA VAL A 59 2.22 -3.73 -8.21
C VAL A 59 3.65 -3.63 -8.77
N ALA A 60 3.88 -4.06 -10.02
CA ALA A 60 5.17 -3.84 -10.68
C ALA A 60 5.51 -2.35 -10.83
N SER A 61 4.52 -1.52 -11.18
CA SER A 61 4.72 -0.07 -11.30
C SER A 61 5.08 0.56 -9.95
N ILE A 62 4.44 0.13 -8.87
CA ILE A 62 4.81 0.56 -7.51
C ILE A 62 6.25 0.16 -7.17
N GLY A 63 6.63 -1.08 -7.47
CA GLY A 63 7.98 -1.57 -7.21
C GLY A 63 9.03 -0.75 -7.97
N LEU A 64 8.77 -0.47 -9.25
CA LEU A 64 9.67 0.33 -10.09
C LEU A 64 9.78 1.79 -9.61
N ILE A 65 8.68 2.40 -9.14
CA ILE A 65 8.70 3.76 -8.57
C ILE A 65 9.50 3.76 -7.25
N ALA A 66 9.19 2.84 -6.35
CA ALA A 66 9.81 2.79 -5.02
C ALA A 66 11.30 2.41 -5.07
N GLY A 67 11.70 1.53 -5.99
CA GLY A 67 13.05 0.97 -6.04
C GLY A 67 14.14 1.95 -6.45
N ALA A 68 13.80 3.01 -7.20
CA ALA A 68 14.76 3.98 -7.71
C ALA A 68 15.54 4.67 -6.59
N ASP A 69 14.85 4.93 -5.48
CA ASP A 69 15.35 5.70 -4.35
C ASP A 69 15.58 4.83 -3.11
N PHE A 70 14.77 3.79 -2.90
CA PHE A 70 14.77 3.01 -1.66
C PHE A 70 16.16 2.46 -1.28
N PHE A 71 16.73 1.57 -2.09
CA PHE A 71 17.97 0.87 -1.75
C PHE A 71 19.20 1.78 -1.68
N ARG A 72 19.20 2.89 -2.42
CA ARG A 72 20.30 3.87 -2.38
C ARG A 72 20.25 4.73 -1.14
N SER A 73 19.05 4.88 -0.58
CA SER A 73 18.80 5.65 0.62
C SER A 73 18.89 4.78 1.89
N ILE A 74 18.92 3.44 1.75
CA ILE A 74 19.26 2.52 2.86
C ILE A 74 20.68 2.84 3.35
N SER A 75 20.74 3.44 4.52
CA SER A 75 21.96 3.68 5.28
C SER A 75 21.70 3.34 6.74
N ILE A 76 22.76 3.24 7.54
CA ILE A 76 22.62 3.08 9.00
C ILE A 76 21.73 4.19 9.58
N LYS A 77 21.78 5.38 9.00
CA LYS A 77 21.00 6.57 9.41
C LYS A 77 19.52 6.46 9.07
N SER A 78 19.14 5.64 8.09
CA SER A 78 17.74 5.46 7.70
C SER A 78 17.05 4.28 8.39
N LEU A 79 17.78 3.55 9.25
CA LEU A 79 17.28 2.33 9.90
C LEU A 79 16.08 2.61 10.80
N ASN A 80 16.05 3.78 11.45
CA ASN A 80 14.91 4.19 12.29
C ASN A 80 13.62 4.27 11.47
N TYR A 81 13.64 4.88 10.28
CA TYR A 81 12.48 4.96 9.40
C TYR A 81 12.01 3.57 8.94
N ILE A 82 12.97 2.70 8.57
CA ILE A 82 12.67 1.33 8.15
C ILE A 82 12.03 0.54 9.30
N LEU A 83 12.55 0.68 10.52
CA LEU A 83 12.02 0.05 11.72
C LEU A 83 10.59 0.50 12.01
N ILE A 84 10.29 1.81 11.88
CA ILE A 84 8.93 2.31 12.06
C ILE A 84 7.97 1.69 11.04
N GLY A 85 8.36 1.57 9.78
CA GLY A 85 7.54 0.92 8.76
C GLY A 85 7.24 -0.54 9.11
N PHE A 86 8.29 -1.29 9.44
CA PHE A 86 8.18 -2.68 9.87
C PHE A 86 7.26 -2.85 11.09
N ILE A 87 7.47 -2.05 12.13
CA ILE A 87 6.69 -2.08 13.37
C ILE A 87 5.22 -1.73 13.12
N THR A 88 4.96 -0.71 12.29
CA THR A 88 3.59 -0.29 11.96
C THR A 88 2.80 -1.47 11.37
N ILE A 89 3.41 -2.17 10.39
CA ILE A 89 2.77 -3.33 9.78
C ILE A 89 2.67 -4.49 10.76
N LEU A 90 3.72 -4.79 11.52
CA LEU A 90 3.73 -5.90 12.47
C LEU A 90 2.64 -5.74 13.54
N VAL A 91 2.45 -4.54 14.06
CA VAL A 91 1.39 -4.23 15.03
C VAL A 91 0.02 -4.34 14.35
N GLY A 92 -0.14 -3.85 13.12
CA GLY A 92 -1.38 -4.02 12.37
C GLY A 92 -1.75 -5.49 12.13
N ALA A 93 -0.76 -6.30 11.75
CA ALA A 93 -0.88 -7.74 11.59
C ALA A 93 -1.22 -8.45 12.90
N ALA A 94 -0.59 -8.05 14.02
CA ALA A 94 -0.91 -8.61 15.34
C ALA A 94 -2.35 -8.30 15.77
N VAL A 95 -2.83 -7.07 15.53
CA VAL A 95 -4.23 -6.70 15.79
C VAL A 95 -5.17 -7.49 14.86
N CYS A 96 -4.82 -7.66 13.58
CA CYS A 96 -5.57 -8.51 12.65
C CYS A 96 -5.70 -9.95 13.16
N VAL A 97 -4.60 -10.58 13.55
CA VAL A 97 -4.61 -11.94 14.13
C VAL A 97 -5.46 -11.99 15.40
N ALA A 98 -5.38 -10.97 16.25
CA ALA A 98 -6.24 -10.88 17.44
C ALA A 98 -7.74 -10.83 17.06
N THR A 99 -8.13 -10.16 15.98
CA THR A 99 -9.53 -10.18 15.51
C THR A 99 -9.97 -11.56 15.03
N ILE A 100 -9.09 -12.32 14.39
CA ILE A 100 -9.39 -13.69 13.95
C ILE A 100 -9.55 -14.59 15.18
N VAL A 101 -8.58 -14.59 16.10
CA VAL A 101 -8.54 -15.54 17.22
C VAL A 101 -9.58 -15.24 18.30
N PHE A 102 -9.81 -13.98 18.65
CA PHE A 102 -10.69 -13.62 19.77
C PHE A 102 -12.14 -13.33 19.36
N PHE A 103 -12.39 -12.97 18.10
CA PHE A 103 -13.71 -12.59 17.62
C PHE A 103 -14.22 -13.46 16.46
N ASP A 104 -13.47 -14.51 16.09
CA ASP A 104 -13.84 -15.48 15.06
C ASP A 104 -14.16 -14.83 13.70
N VAL A 105 -13.48 -13.72 13.40
CA VAL A 105 -13.61 -13.05 12.10
C VAL A 105 -12.92 -13.89 11.04
N GLN A 106 -13.65 -14.22 9.97
CA GLN A 106 -13.11 -14.98 8.84
C GLN A 106 -11.77 -14.40 8.35
N THR A 107 -10.75 -15.25 8.21
CA THR A 107 -9.38 -14.83 7.86
C THR A 107 -9.32 -13.94 6.61
N PRO A 108 -9.99 -14.24 5.48
CA PRO A 108 -9.96 -13.35 4.31
C PRO A 108 -10.54 -11.97 4.60
N LEU A 109 -11.64 -11.92 5.36
CA LEU A 109 -12.27 -10.66 5.75
C LEU A 109 -11.35 -9.84 6.67
N ALA A 110 -10.74 -10.47 7.68
CA ALA A 110 -9.84 -9.81 8.62
C ALA A 110 -8.59 -9.24 7.95
N ILE A 111 -7.93 -10.00 7.06
CA ILE A 111 -6.80 -9.51 6.25
C ILE A 111 -7.26 -8.35 5.35
N GLY A 112 -8.47 -8.43 4.81
CA GLY A 112 -9.13 -7.32 4.11
C GLY A 112 -9.24 -6.05 4.96
N ILE A 113 -9.79 -6.15 6.17
CA ILE A 113 -9.89 -5.03 7.13
C ILE A 113 -8.50 -4.46 7.41
N MET A 114 -7.50 -5.32 7.62
CA MET A 114 -6.13 -4.90 7.90
C MET A 114 -5.56 -4.07 6.74
N THR A 115 -5.66 -4.58 5.52
CA THR A 115 -5.11 -3.90 4.34
C THR A 115 -5.85 -2.59 4.04
N GLY A 116 -7.16 -2.52 4.28
CA GLY A 116 -7.95 -1.29 4.19
C GLY A 116 -7.56 -0.27 5.26
N ALA A 117 -7.48 -0.68 6.53
CA ALA A 117 -7.10 0.17 7.66
C ALA A 117 -5.66 0.71 7.54
N LEU A 118 -4.75 -0.08 6.97
CA LEU A 118 -3.38 0.31 6.62
C LEU A 118 -3.28 0.99 5.25
N THR A 119 -4.40 1.29 4.58
CA THR A 119 -4.52 1.95 3.27
C THR A 119 -3.68 1.35 2.13
N SER A 120 -3.33 0.06 2.24
CA SER A 120 -2.42 -0.61 1.32
C SER A 120 -3.16 -1.44 0.28
N THR A 121 -3.40 -0.85 -0.88
CA THR A 121 -3.96 -1.57 -2.04
C THR A 121 -3.08 -2.75 -2.51
N PRO A 122 -1.73 -2.67 -2.51
CA PRO A 122 -0.89 -3.85 -2.77
C PRO A 122 -1.08 -4.94 -1.71
N GLY A 123 -1.37 -4.55 -0.46
CA GLY A 123 -1.80 -5.48 0.58
C GLY A 123 -3.11 -6.18 0.21
N LEU A 124 -4.12 -5.45 -0.28
CA LEU A 124 -5.38 -6.07 -0.75
C LEU A 124 -5.15 -7.07 -1.88
N ALA A 125 -4.29 -6.72 -2.84
CA ALA A 125 -3.88 -7.63 -3.91
C ALA A 125 -3.29 -8.93 -3.35
N ALA A 126 -2.38 -8.83 -2.38
CA ALA A 126 -1.83 -9.97 -1.69
C ALA A 126 -2.86 -10.73 -0.83
N ALA A 127 -3.83 -10.04 -0.24
CA ALA A 127 -4.89 -10.65 0.55
C ALA A 127 -5.81 -11.53 -0.31
N VAL A 128 -6.31 -11.00 -1.43
CA VAL A 128 -7.17 -11.75 -2.36
C VAL A 128 -6.40 -12.93 -2.96
N GLU A 129 -5.13 -12.74 -3.30
CA GLU A 129 -4.31 -13.82 -3.83
C GLU A 129 -3.99 -14.91 -2.78
N ALA A 130 -3.56 -14.52 -1.59
CA ALA A 130 -3.16 -15.47 -0.54
C ALA A 130 -4.33 -16.29 0.00
N THR A 131 -5.53 -15.69 0.02
CA THR A 131 -6.74 -16.35 0.55
C THR A 131 -7.56 -17.05 -0.54
N GLY A 132 -7.38 -16.68 -1.81
CA GLY A 132 -8.22 -17.12 -2.91
C GLY A 132 -9.67 -16.60 -2.82
N ASP A 133 -9.96 -15.65 -1.94
CA ASP A 133 -11.31 -15.19 -1.63
C ASP A 133 -11.44 -13.68 -1.83
N SER A 134 -12.48 -13.29 -2.57
CA SER A 134 -12.79 -11.90 -2.86
C SER A 134 -13.42 -11.16 -1.67
N ILE A 135 -13.86 -11.87 -0.61
CA ILE A 135 -14.38 -11.26 0.63
C ILE A 135 -13.36 -10.28 1.27
N ALA A 136 -12.06 -10.48 1.06
CA ALA A 136 -11.04 -9.52 1.47
C ALA A 136 -11.29 -8.09 0.93
N SER A 137 -11.87 -7.97 -0.27
CA SER A 137 -12.23 -6.69 -0.88
C SER A 137 -13.35 -5.96 -0.13
N ILE A 138 -14.26 -6.71 0.51
CA ILE A 138 -15.31 -6.15 1.38
C ILE A 138 -14.67 -5.57 2.64
N GLY A 139 -13.82 -6.35 3.31
CA GLY A 139 -13.10 -5.92 4.51
C GLY A 139 -12.27 -4.66 4.23
N TYR A 140 -11.55 -4.65 3.11
CA TYR A 140 -10.79 -3.47 2.68
C TYR A 140 -11.70 -2.28 2.45
N GLY A 141 -12.80 -2.44 1.71
CA GLY A 141 -13.74 -1.36 1.40
C GLY A 141 -14.34 -0.73 2.66
N ILE A 142 -14.66 -1.54 3.67
CA ILE A 142 -15.22 -1.08 4.95
C ILE A 142 -14.17 -0.33 5.78
N ALA A 143 -12.93 -0.84 5.84
CA ALA A 143 -11.89 -0.28 6.70
C ALA A 143 -11.14 0.91 6.08
N TYR A 144 -11.09 1.02 4.75
CA TYR A 144 -10.33 2.05 4.05
C TYR A 144 -10.65 3.50 4.46
N PRO A 145 -11.93 3.91 4.62
CA PRO A 145 -12.25 5.24 5.12
C PRO A 145 -11.66 5.53 6.50
N PHE A 146 -11.58 4.53 7.39
CA PHE A 146 -10.96 4.69 8.71
C PHE A 146 -9.47 4.90 8.59
N GLY A 147 -8.79 4.14 7.72
CA GLY A 147 -7.38 4.34 7.43
C GLY A 147 -7.09 5.75 6.91
N VAL A 148 -7.78 6.20 5.87
CA VAL A 148 -7.52 7.53 5.28
C VAL A 148 -7.84 8.66 6.26
N ILE A 149 -9.04 8.64 6.86
CA ILE A 149 -9.49 9.72 7.76
C ILE A 149 -8.70 9.68 9.06
N GLY A 150 -8.48 8.49 9.62
CA GLY A 150 -7.78 8.29 10.88
C GLY A 150 -6.34 8.77 10.82
N VAL A 151 -5.60 8.40 9.77
CA VAL A 151 -4.21 8.84 9.62
C VAL A 151 -4.13 10.35 9.42
N VAL A 152 -5.02 10.95 8.61
CA VAL A 152 -5.02 12.42 8.47
C VAL A 152 -5.31 13.11 9.81
N ILE A 153 -6.38 12.70 10.50
CA ILE A 153 -6.73 13.30 11.79
C ILE A 153 -5.55 13.17 12.76
N PHE A 154 -4.90 12.01 12.80
CA PHE A 154 -3.76 11.75 13.65
C PHE A 154 -2.61 12.73 13.39
N VAL A 155 -2.18 12.89 12.13
CA VAL A 155 -1.06 13.79 11.78
C VAL A 155 -1.40 15.26 11.92
N GLN A 156 -2.67 15.65 11.88
CA GLN A 156 -3.12 17.02 12.15
C GLN A 156 -3.22 17.34 13.64
N ILE A 157 -3.66 16.37 14.44
CA ILE A 157 -3.89 16.54 15.89
C ILE A 157 -2.58 16.42 16.67
N MET A 158 -1.71 15.47 16.34
CA MET A 158 -0.49 15.21 17.11
C MET A 158 0.38 16.47 17.31
N PRO A 159 0.70 17.27 16.27
CA PRO A 159 1.46 18.52 16.46
C PRO A 159 0.80 19.52 17.39
N ARG A 160 -0.55 19.57 17.41
CA ARG A 160 -1.31 20.48 18.27
C ARG A 160 -1.34 20.00 19.72
N LEU A 161 -1.45 18.69 19.96
CA LEU A 161 -1.49 18.11 21.32
C LEU A 161 -0.16 18.25 22.05
N ILE A 162 0.96 18.07 21.34
CA ILE A 162 2.30 18.09 21.92
C ILE A 162 2.84 19.53 22.04
N GLY A 163 2.23 20.48 21.30
CA GLY A 163 2.61 21.87 21.23
C GLY A 163 3.76 22.09 20.22
N ALA A 164 3.63 23.11 19.38
CA ALA A 164 4.57 23.47 18.30
C ALA A 164 6.02 23.80 18.75
N LYS A 165 6.30 23.78 20.06
CA LYS A 165 7.65 23.92 20.63
C LYS A 165 8.37 22.59 20.85
N ALA A 166 7.71 21.46 20.63
CA ALA A 166 8.37 20.16 20.52
C ALA A 166 9.01 20.01 19.13
N GLY A 167 9.86 20.97 18.76
CA GLY A 167 10.95 20.73 17.80
C GLY A 167 11.85 19.59 18.32
N SER A 168 12.92 19.27 17.58
CA SER A 168 13.89 18.23 17.91
C SER A 168 14.00 18.02 19.42
N LEU A 169 13.66 16.82 19.91
CA LEU A 169 13.94 16.46 21.30
C LEU A 169 15.45 16.73 21.51
N ASP A 170 15.85 17.37 22.62
CA ASP A 170 17.27 17.58 22.90
C ASP A 170 18.02 16.24 22.79
N GLY A 171 18.92 16.13 21.81
CA GLY A 171 19.61 14.88 21.46
C GLY A 171 18.94 13.99 20.40
N ALA A 172 18.04 14.52 19.57
CA ALA A 172 17.57 13.82 18.36
C ALA A 172 18.74 13.62 17.39
N GLU A 173 19.14 12.37 17.18
CA GLU A 173 20.16 11.97 16.18
C GLU A 173 19.57 11.90 14.77
N ASP A 174 18.68 12.83 14.44
CA ASP A 174 17.95 12.79 13.17
C ASP A 174 18.77 13.45 12.07
N VAL A 175 19.53 12.62 11.37
CA VAL A 175 20.25 13.05 10.17
C VAL A 175 19.25 13.21 9.02
N ASP A 176 19.31 14.34 8.34
CA ASP A 176 18.59 14.55 7.09
C ASP A 176 19.03 13.48 6.08
N VAL A 177 18.07 12.70 5.60
CA VAL A 177 18.34 11.76 4.52
C VAL A 177 18.47 12.58 3.25
N GLU A 178 19.70 12.94 2.89
CA GLU A 178 19.99 13.52 1.59
C GLU A 178 19.62 12.50 0.52
N PHE A 179 18.53 12.76 -0.20
CA PHE A 179 18.22 12.03 -1.41
C PHE A 179 19.32 12.35 -2.42
N SER A 180 20.01 11.32 -2.89
CA SER A 180 21.00 11.46 -3.95
C SER A 180 20.33 12.18 -5.12
N LYS A 181 20.73 13.45 -5.35
CA LYS A 181 20.42 14.15 -6.60
C LYS A 181 20.75 13.18 -7.73
N ASN A 182 19.80 12.98 -8.64
CA ASN A 182 19.91 12.05 -9.76
C ASN A 182 21.33 12.10 -10.33
N HIS A 183 22.13 11.07 -10.06
CA HIS A 183 23.36 10.89 -10.82
C HIS A 183 22.91 10.57 -12.24
N GLU A 184 22.98 11.59 -13.10
CA GLU A 184 22.86 11.40 -14.53
C GLU A 184 23.90 10.36 -14.93
N ILE A 185 23.43 9.17 -15.31
CA ILE A 185 24.30 8.09 -15.75
C ILE A 185 24.94 8.59 -17.07
N ARG A 186 26.20 9.00 -16.99
CA ARG A 186 27.02 9.55 -18.09
C ARG A 186 27.45 8.48 -19.11
N ALA A 187 26.60 7.49 -19.38
CA ALA A 187 26.85 6.47 -20.39
C ALA A 187 25.86 6.63 -21.54
N ASN A 188 26.32 6.40 -22.77
CA ASN A 188 25.45 6.22 -23.93
C ASN A 188 24.65 4.91 -23.74
N LEU A 189 23.59 4.98 -22.95
CA LEU A 189 22.68 3.86 -22.72
C LEU A 189 21.74 3.73 -23.92
N ILE A 190 21.51 2.49 -24.34
CA ILE A 190 20.51 2.12 -25.33
C ILE A 190 19.16 2.09 -24.61
N ASN A 191 18.26 2.97 -25.03
CA ASN A 191 16.86 2.92 -24.63
C ASN A 191 16.13 1.97 -25.58
N ILE A 192 15.69 0.82 -25.07
CA ILE A 192 14.96 -0.18 -25.87
C ILE A 192 13.58 0.36 -26.26
N ASP A 193 12.94 1.08 -25.36
CA ASP A 193 11.65 1.69 -25.59
C ASP A 193 11.60 3.09 -24.99
N LYS A 194 10.85 3.99 -25.63
CA LYS A 194 10.77 5.40 -25.23
C LYS A 194 9.93 5.60 -23.96
N HIS A 195 8.96 4.73 -23.73
CA HIS A 195 7.90 4.96 -22.75
C HIS A 195 8.14 4.21 -21.43
N GLY A 196 9.03 3.23 -21.38
CA GLY A 196 9.30 2.38 -20.22
C GLY A 196 8.45 1.10 -20.16
N PHE A 197 7.73 0.75 -21.23
CA PHE A 197 6.94 -0.48 -21.30
C PHE A 197 7.80 -1.74 -21.28
N PHE A 198 9.01 -1.69 -21.87
CA PHE A 198 9.94 -2.82 -21.80
C PHE A 198 10.33 -3.10 -20.36
N VAL A 199 10.65 -2.06 -19.59
CA VAL A 199 11.04 -2.17 -18.18
C VAL A 199 9.89 -2.69 -17.33
N LEU A 200 8.66 -2.21 -17.56
CA LEU A 200 7.47 -2.72 -16.89
C LEU A 200 7.25 -4.21 -17.17
N ALA A 201 7.29 -4.61 -18.45
CA ALA A 201 7.13 -6.00 -18.85
C ALA A 201 8.23 -6.89 -18.27
N LEU A 202 9.48 -6.40 -18.24
CA LEU A 202 10.60 -7.09 -17.62
C LEU A 202 10.37 -7.30 -16.12
N ALA A 203 9.90 -6.27 -15.40
CA ALA A 203 9.57 -6.36 -13.98
C ALA A 203 8.43 -7.35 -13.70
N ILE A 204 7.38 -7.34 -14.53
CA ILE A 204 6.27 -8.28 -14.40
C ILE A 204 6.74 -9.71 -14.65
N ILE A 205 7.42 -10.01 -15.77
CA ILE A 205 7.78 -11.38 -16.11
C ILE A 205 8.78 -11.98 -15.12
N THR A 206 9.83 -11.23 -14.76
CA THR A 206 10.81 -11.68 -13.76
C THR A 206 10.18 -11.74 -12.36
N GLY A 207 9.25 -10.83 -12.07
CA GLY A 207 8.48 -10.82 -10.84
C GLY A 207 7.60 -12.03 -10.69
N ILE A 208 6.84 -12.43 -11.71
CA ILE A 208 6.02 -13.65 -11.69
C ILE A 208 6.91 -14.89 -11.55
N LEU A 209 8.08 -14.92 -12.19
CA LEU A 209 9.04 -16.01 -12.03
C LEU A 209 9.56 -16.12 -10.60
N ILE A 210 9.94 -15.00 -9.97
CA ILE A 210 10.34 -14.95 -8.55
C ILE A 210 9.15 -15.32 -7.64
N GLY A 211 7.97 -14.78 -7.95
CA GLY A 211 6.72 -15.00 -7.25
C GLY A 211 6.36 -16.47 -7.17
N SER A 212 6.44 -17.18 -8.29
CA SER A 212 6.12 -18.60 -8.43
C SER A 212 7.07 -19.55 -7.70
N ILE A 213 8.17 -19.06 -7.10
CA ILE A 213 9.07 -19.91 -6.32
C ILE A 213 8.36 -20.31 -5.02
N ALA A 214 7.96 -21.58 -4.94
CA ALA A 214 7.37 -22.16 -3.75
C ALA A 214 8.46 -22.58 -2.76
N ILE A 215 8.49 -21.93 -1.60
CA ILE A 215 9.36 -22.24 -0.48
C ILE A 215 8.61 -23.21 0.45
N PRO A 216 9.05 -24.48 0.57
CA PRO A 216 8.40 -25.43 1.46
C PRO A 216 8.60 -25.02 2.91
N LEU A 217 7.54 -25.09 3.71
CA LEU A 217 7.57 -24.75 5.12
C LEU A 217 7.50 -25.99 6.01
N PRO A 218 8.09 -25.93 7.23
CA PRO A 218 7.89 -26.95 8.24
C PRO A 218 6.38 -27.12 8.52
N GLY A 219 5.85 -28.34 8.38
CA GLY A 219 4.41 -28.61 8.52
C GLY A 219 3.66 -28.90 7.22
N GLY A 220 4.34 -28.93 6.07
CA GLY A 220 3.78 -29.45 4.80
C GLY A 220 3.11 -28.39 3.91
N GLY A 221 3.02 -27.13 4.35
CA GLY A 221 2.61 -26.01 3.51
C GLY A 221 3.74 -25.48 2.63
N SER A 222 3.40 -24.62 1.67
CA SER A 222 4.36 -23.86 0.85
C SER A 222 4.04 -22.37 0.90
N PHE A 223 5.09 -21.56 0.91
CA PHE A 223 5.00 -20.11 0.85
C PHE A 223 5.51 -19.64 -0.51
N SER A 224 4.81 -18.70 -1.13
CA SER A 224 5.17 -18.11 -2.41
C SER A 224 4.80 -16.63 -2.38
N LEU A 225 5.66 -15.79 -2.96
CA LEU A 225 5.40 -14.35 -3.06
C LEU A 225 4.24 -14.02 -4.00
N GLY A 226 3.86 -14.93 -4.90
CA GLY A 226 2.74 -14.75 -5.81
C GLY A 226 2.92 -13.63 -6.84
N ASN A 227 1.85 -13.38 -7.59
CA ASN A 227 1.69 -12.33 -8.59
C ASN A 227 1.59 -10.93 -7.97
N SER A 228 1.31 -10.83 -6.67
CA SER A 228 1.35 -9.58 -5.90
C SER A 228 2.77 -9.27 -5.41
N GLY A 229 3.42 -10.17 -4.67
CA GLY A 229 4.73 -9.92 -4.06
C GLY A 229 5.90 -9.97 -5.05
N GLY A 230 5.88 -10.91 -5.98
CA GLY A 230 6.97 -11.12 -6.93
C GLY A 230 7.25 -9.91 -7.83
N PRO A 231 6.24 -9.37 -8.55
CA PRO A 231 6.38 -8.14 -9.34
C PRO A 231 6.78 -6.90 -8.54
N LEU A 232 6.34 -6.76 -7.28
CA LEU A 232 6.82 -5.69 -6.41
C LEU A 232 8.33 -5.80 -6.20
N LEU A 233 8.79 -6.98 -5.76
CA LEU A 233 10.19 -7.23 -5.44
C LEU A 233 11.08 -7.08 -6.69
N SER A 234 10.64 -7.61 -7.82
CA SER A 234 11.36 -7.43 -9.09
C SER A 234 11.46 -5.96 -9.48
N GLY A 235 10.35 -5.21 -9.42
CA GLY A 235 10.36 -3.78 -9.72
C GLY A 235 11.32 -3.00 -8.80
N LEU A 236 11.33 -3.31 -7.51
CA LEU A 236 12.25 -2.72 -6.54
C LEU A 236 13.73 -2.96 -6.94
N ILE A 237 14.07 -4.20 -7.31
CA ILE A 237 15.43 -4.61 -7.68
C ILE A 237 15.87 -3.99 -9.02
N ILE A 238 15.02 -4.08 -10.06
CA ILE A 238 15.33 -3.55 -11.39
C ILE A 238 15.59 -2.04 -11.31
N SER A 239 14.72 -1.30 -10.63
CA SER A 239 14.83 0.15 -10.52
C SER A 239 16.09 0.61 -9.76
N HIS A 240 16.55 -0.18 -8.79
CA HIS A 240 17.79 0.09 -8.06
C HIS A 240 19.02 0.17 -8.98
N PHE A 241 19.18 -0.82 -9.87
CA PHE A 241 20.31 -0.91 -10.79
C PHE A 241 20.26 0.18 -11.87
N GLY A 242 19.09 0.46 -12.43
CA GLY A 242 18.88 1.51 -13.42
C GLY A 242 19.46 1.24 -14.83
N HIS A 243 20.42 0.32 -14.98
CA HIS A 243 20.87 -0.19 -16.27
C HIS A 243 21.32 -1.67 -16.18
N ILE A 244 21.25 -2.41 -17.29
CA ILE A 244 21.85 -3.74 -17.45
C ILE A 244 22.84 -3.67 -18.60
N GLY A 245 24.14 -3.65 -18.30
CA GLY A 245 25.18 -3.40 -19.30
C GLY A 245 24.94 -2.03 -19.96
N LYS A 246 24.72 -2.02 -21.29
CA LYS A 246 24.42 -0.81 -22.07
C LYS A 246 22.93 -0.48 -22.16
N ILE A 247 22.04 -1.31 -21.63
CA ILE A 247 20.59 -1.12 -21.72
C ILE A 247 20.10 -0.26 -20.56
N ASN A 248 19.35 0.81 -20.85
CA ASN A 248 18.65 1.57 -19.81
C ASN A 248 17.42 0.78 -19.32
N ILE A 249 17.32 0.57 -18.01
CA ILE A 249 16.16 -0.06 -17.36
C ILE A 249 15.44 0.90 -16.40
N ARG A 250 15.54 2.21 -16.64
CA ARG A 250 14.68 3.21 -16.00
C ARG A 250 13.47 3.51 -16.86
N ALA A 251 12.28 3.30 -16.31
CA ALA A 251 11.05 3.81 -16.89
C ALA A 251 10.78 5.25 -16.43
N GLY A 252 10.09 6.03 -17.27
CA GLY A 252 9.68 7.38 -16.92
C GLY A 252 8.64 7.38 -15.79
N LYS A 253 8.80 8.27 -14.81
CA LYS A 253 7.90 8.41 -13.65
C LYS A 253 6.43 8.54 -14.08
N ASN A 254 6.14 9.40 -15.05
CA ASN A 254 4.76 9.62 -15.53
C ASN A 254 4.15 8.35 -16.13
N THR A 255 4.94 7.53 -16.86
CA THR A 255 4.44 6.26 -17.40
C THR A 255 4.13 5.29 -16.28
N LEU A 256 5.02 5.16 -15.29
CA LEU A 256 4.81 4.27 -14.15
C LEU A 256 3.61 4.71 -13.31
N GLU A 257 3.42 6.01 -13.09
CA GLU A 257 2.26 6.53 -12.36
C GLU A 257 0.95 6.24 -13.10
N LEU A 258 0.94 6.39 -14.43
CA LEU A 258 -0.22 6.05 -15.26
C LEU A 258 -0.50 4.54 -15.29
N MET A 259 0.54 3.70 -15.42
CA MET A 259 0.42 2.24 -15.41
C MET A 259 -0.01 1.73 -14.03
N ARG A 260 0.49 2.35 -12.96
CA ARG A 260 0.03 2.13 -11.59
C ARG A 260 -1.46 2.43 -11.46
N GLU A 261 -1.90 3.62 -11.87
CA GLU A 261 -3.31 4.02 -11.75
C GLU A 261 -4.23 3.11 -12.58
N LEU A 262 -3.87 2.86 -13.84
CA LEU A 262 -4.61 1.97 -14.74
C LEU A 262 -4.69 0.54 -14.17
N GLY A 263 -3.57 0.00 -13.68
CA GLY A 263 -3.55 -1.31 -13.06
C GLY A 263 -4.43 -1.37 -11.82
N MET A 264 -4.35 -0.34 -10.97
CA MET A 264 -5.12 -0.25 -9.74
C MET A 264 -6.63 -0.26 -10.01
N ILE A 265 -7.12 0.55 -10.96
CA ILE A 265 -8.55 0.63 -11.25
C ILE A 265 -9.09 -0.66 -11.88
N LEU A 266 -8.32 -1.34 -12.73
CA LEU A 266 -8.71 -2.63 -13.30
C LEU A 266 -8.76 -3.72 -12.22
N PHE A 267 -7.75 -3.74 -11.34
CA PHE A 267 -7.71 -4.64 -10.19
C PHE A 267 -8.90 -4.41 -9.26
N LEU A 268 -9.13 -3.18 -8.81
CA LEU A 268 -10.23 -2.83 -7.90
C LEU A 268 -11.61 -3.08 -8.52
N THR A 269 -11.74 -2.89 -9.84
CA THR A 269 -12.98 -3.21 -10.57
C THR A 269 -13.27 -4.71 -10.49
N GLY A 270 -12.32 -5.58 -10.84
CA GLY A 270 -12.54 -7.03 -10.77
C GLY A 270 -12.76 -7.52 -9.34
N ALA A 271 -11.89 -7.10 -8.41
CA ALA A 271 -11.95 -7.50 -7.02
C ALA A 271 -13.28 -7.09 -6.35
N GLY A 272 -13.77 -5.87 -6.61
CA GLY A 272 -15.05 -5.39 -6.08
C GLY A 272 -16.26 -6.05 -6.72
N LEU A 273 -16.26 -6.26 -8.05
CA LEU A 273 -17.37 -6.95 -8.73
C LEU A 273 -17.53 -8.38 -8.22
N ASN A 274 -16.42 -9.10 -8.04
CA ASN A 274 -16.44 -10.46 -7.51
C ASN A 274 -16.92 -10.51 -6.06
N ALA A 275 -16.54 -9.53 -5.24
CA ALA A 275 -16.92 -9.47 -3.84
C ALA A 275 -18.35 -8.94 -3.58
N GLY A 276 -18.95 -8.21 -4.54
CA GLY A 276 -20.22 -7.51 -4.35
C GLY A 276 -21.41 -8.40 -4.02
N ASN A 277 -21.41 -9.67 -4.47
CA ASN A 277 -22.52 -10.60 -4.22
C ASN A 277 -22.81 -10.84 -2.72
N GLY A 278 -21.79 -10.83 -1.87
CA GLY A 278 -21.93 -11.01 -0.41
C GLY A 278 -21.83 -9.72 0.42
N PHE A 279 -21.66 -8.56 -0.24
CA PHE A 279 -21.34 -7.30 0.45
C PHE A 279 -22.43 -6.87 1.45
N VAL A 280 -23.69 -6.86 1.01
CA VAL A 280 -24.81 -6.37 1.83
C VAL A 280 -25.06 -7.28 3.03
N GLU A 281 -24.96 -8.59 2.85
CA GLU A 281 -25.12 -9.59 3.91
C GLU A 281 -24.07 -9.40 5.00
N ILE A 282 -22.80 -9.33 4.62
CA ILE A 282 -21.69 -9.10 5.56
C ILE A 282 -21.84 -7.76 6.30
N LEU A 283 -22.31 -6.71 5.62
CA LEU A 283 -22.52 -5.41 6.24
C LEU A 283 -23.67 -5.42 7.25
N VAL A 284 -24.75 -6.15 6.96
CA VAL A 284 -25.91 -6.27 7.87
C VAL A 284 -25.57 -7.13 9.09
N GLU A 285 -24.85 -8.23 8.89
CA GLU A 285 -24.50 -9.16 9.98
C GLU A 285 -23.38 -8.60 10.87
N ASN A 286 -22.33 -8.07 10.26
CA ASN A 286 -21.07 -7.77 10.95
C ASN A 286 -20.63 -6.30 10.82
N GLY A 287 -21.40 -5.43 10.16
CA GLY A 287 -20.95 -4.08 9.83
C GLY A 287 -20.35 -3.31 11.00
N VAL A 288 -21.02 -3.27 12.17
CA VAL A 288 -20.53 -2.53 13.34
C VAL A 288 -19.21 -3.06 13.89
N SER A 289 -19.06 -4.40 13.98
CA SER A 289 -17.81 -5.01 14.46
C SER A 289 -16.67 -4.77 13.48
N LEU A 290 -16.94 -4.86 12.17
CA LEU A 290 -15.96 -4.58 11.12
C LEU A 290 -15.47 -3.13 11.13
N LEU A 291 -16.37 -2.16 11.33
CA LEU A 291 -16.01 -0.75 11.49
C LEU A 291 -15.13 -0.54 12.74
N PHE A 292 -15.46 -1.21 13.84
CA PHE A 292 -14.69 -1.15 15.08
C PHE A 292 -13.27 -1.73 14.90
N PHE A 293 -13.15 -2.90 14.26
CA PHE A 293 -11.84 -3.50 13.96
C PHE A 293 -11.02 -2.65 13.00
N GLY A 294 -11.64 -2.06 11.97
CA GLY A 294 -10.99 -1.10 11.09
C GLY A 294 -10.41 0.08 11.87
N ALA A 295 -11.19 0.67 12.79
CA ALA A 295 -10.73 1.75 13.65
C ALA A 295 -9.57 1.33 14.58
N LEU A 296 -9.61 0.12 15.15
CA LEU A 296 -8.54 -0.39 16.01
C LEU A 296 -7.25 -0.64 15.23
N ILE A 297 -7.33 -1.29 14.07
CA ILE A 297 -6.16 -1.56 13.22
C ILE A 297 -5.58 -0.25 12.65
N THR A 298 -6.39 0.79 12.47
CA THR A 298 -5.84 2.11 12.15
C THR A 298 -5.16 2.75 13.36
N ALA A 299 -5.83 2.83 14.51
CA ALA A 299 -5.35 3.59 15.66
C ALA A 299 -4.13 2.96 16.34
N ILE A 300 -4.17 1.66 16.64
CA ILE A 300 -3.16 1.00 17.48
C ILE A 300 -1.76 1.09 16.84
N PRO A 301 -1.54 0.69 15.57
CA PRO A 301 -0.24 0.82 14.92
C PRO A 301 0.28 2.25 14.90
N MET A 302 -0.57 3.24 14.62
CA MET A 302 -0.15 4.65 14.62
C MET A 302 0.34 5.11 16.00
N PHE A 303 -0.41 4.82 17.06
CA PHE A 303 0.00 5.21 18.41
C PHE A 303 1.26 4.49 18.88
N VAL A 304 1.38 3.19 18.58
CA VAL A 304 2.58 2.40 18.93
C VAL A 304 3.79 2.89 18.15
N SER A 305 3.67 3.08 16.83
CA SER A 305 4.75 3.60 15.99
C SER A 305 5.15 5.03 16.37
N TYR A 306 4.19 5.89 16.73
CA TYR A 306 4.48 7.21 17.25
C TYR A 306 5.25 7.15 18.57
N PHE A 307 4.82 6.32 19.51
CA PHE A 307 5.49 6.16 20.80
C PHE A 307 6.92 5.65 20.63
N ILE A 308 7.11 4.62 19.79
CA ILE A 308 8.43 4.06 19.51
C ILE A 308 9.31 5.09 18.80
N GLY A 309 8.80 5.76 17.77
CA GLY A 309 9.54 6.79 17.04
C GLY A 309 10.00 7.93 17.94
N ARG A 310 9.10 8.47 18.78
CA ARG A 310 9.43 9.63 19.64
C ARG A 310 10.18 9.28 20.91
N LYS A 311 9.83 8.19 21.59
CA LYS A 311 10.39 7.88 22.92
C LYS A 311 11.57 6.92 22.87
N LEU A 312 11.55 5.93 21.99
CA LEU A 312 12.62 4.94 21.89
C LEU A 312 13.68 5.38 20.88
N LEU A 313 13.26 5.78 19.68
CA LEU A 313 14.17 6.18 18.60
C LEU A 313 14.55 7.66 18.61
N LYS A 314 13.91 8.48 19.48
CA LYS A 314 14.15 9.92 19.65
C LYS A 314 14.03 10.74 18.35
N MET A 315 13.20 10.28 17.43
CA MET A 315 12.98 10.97 16.15
C MET A 315 12.31 12.33 16.35
N ASP A 316 12.57 13.26 15.46
CA ASP A 316 11.82 14.49 15.29
C ASP A 316 10.34 14.20 15.03
N LEU A 317 9.47 15.14 15.43
CA LEU A 317 8.03 14.97 15.35
C LEU A 317 7.57 14.84 13.91
N MET A 318 8.04 15.74 13.03
CA MET A 318 7.60 15.79 11.65
C MET A 318 8.15 14.60 10.87
N LYS A 319 9.40 14.20 11.14
CA LYS A 319 10.00 12.98 10.58
C LYS A 319 9.27 11.70 11.06
N SER A 320 8.92 11.62 12.35
CA SER A 320 8.15 10.50 12.91
C SER A 320 6.75 10.41 12.29
N LEU A 321 6.03 11.53 12.17
CA LEU A 321 4.70 11.56 11.54
C LEU A 321 4.79 11.26 10.03
N GLY A 322 5.82 11.73 9.34
CA GLY A 322 6.11 11.38 7.94
C GLY A 322 6.36 9.88 7.76
N SER A 323 7.12 9.27 8.68
CA SER A 323 7.30 7.82 8.72
C SER A 323 6.01 7.07 9.00
N ILE A 324 5.15 7.55 9.90
CA ILE A 324 3.83 6.93 10.14
C ILE A 324 2.98 6.99 8.88
N CYS A 325 2.99 8.11 8.14
CA CYS A 325 2.32 8.18 6.84
C CYS A 325 2.84 7.11 5.88
N GLY A 326 4.16 6.91 5.81
CA GLY A 326 4.78 5.88 4.98
C GLY A 326 4.44 4.46 5.44
N GLY A 327 4.48 4.20 6.74
CA GLY A 327 4.15 2.91 7.36
C GLY A 327 2.68 2.53 7.17
N MET A 328 1.78 3.51 7.29
CA MET A 328 0.36 3.38 6.99
C MET A 328 0.06 3.52 5.51
N THR A 329 1.07 3.63 4.63
CA THR A 329 0.94 3.80 3.17
C THR A 329 -0.02 4.92 2.70
N SER A 330 -0.23 5.93 3.56
CA SER A 330 -1.27 6.95 3.37
C SER A 330 -0.72 8.22 2.70
N THR A 331 -0.81 8.25 1.37
CA THR A 331 -0.47 9.46 0.59
C THR A 331 -1.36 10.68 0.90
N PRO A 332 -2.66 10.55 1.21
CA PRO A 332 -3.48 11.71 1.59
C PRO A 332 -2.99 12.38 2.88
N ALA A 333 -2.58 11.57 3.87
CA ALA A 333 -2.03 12.08 5.13
C ALA A 333 -0.72 12.84 4.91
N LEU A 334 0.19 12.30 4.09
CA LEU A 334 1.41 13.01 3.68
C LEU A 334 1.06 14.37 3.05
N GLY A 335 0.13 14.40 2.10
CA GLY A 335 -0.30 15.66 1.45
C GLY A 335 -0.82 16.68 2.45
N THR A 336 -1.54 16.26 3.49
CA THR A 336 -1.98 17.17 4.56
C THR A 336 -0.84 17.63 5.46
N MET A 337 0.14 16.76 5.74
CA MET A 337 1.34 17.14 6.49
C MET A 337 2.17 18.20 5.77
N LEU A 338 2.32 18.10 4.45
CA LEU A 338 3.07 19.07 3.65
C LEU A 338 2.45 20.47 3.67
N ASN A 339 1.16 20.59 3.97
CA ASN A 339 0.50 21.89 4.11
C ASN A 339 0.65 22.51 5.51
N VAL A 340 1.13 21.75 6.49
CA VAL A 340 1.27 22.19 7.89
C VAL A 340 2.72 22.11 8.42
N SER A 341 3.64 21.56 7.63
CA SER A 341 5.07 21.48 7.94
C SER A 341 5.82 22.60 7.24
N ASP A 342 6.69 23.29 7.97
CA ASP A 342 7.63 24.26 7.39
C ASP A 342 8.82 23.57 6.68
N ASP A 343 9.07 22.29 7.00
CA ASP A 343 10.08 21.43 6.38
C ASP A 343 9.41 20.26 5.66
N GLY A 344 8.97 20.50 4.42
CA GLY A 344 8.29 19.49 3.60
C GLY A 344 9.22 18.40 3.06
N ASP A 345 10.50 18.72 2.87
CA ASP A 345 11.48 17.80 2.28
C ASP A 345 11.84 16.69 3.28
N SER A 346 12.06 17.02 4.55
CA SER A 346 12.31 16.02 5.60
C SER A 346 11.13 15.06 5.80
N VAL A 347 9.89 15.56 5.77
CA VAL A 347 8.67 14.75 5.92
C VAL A 347 8.49 13.80 4.73
N THR A 348 8.65 14.33 3.51
CA THR A 348 8.60 13.53 2.29
C THR A 348 9.70 12.47 2.30
N GLY A 349 10.88 12.81 2.81
CA GLY A 349 11.99 11.90 2.96
C GLY A 349 11.70 10.73 3.89
N ALA A 350 11.21 11.02 5.09
CA ALA A 350 10.82 9.99 6.05
C ALA A 350 9.73 9.05 5.48
N TYR A 351 8.74 9.61 4.78
CA TYR A 351 7.72 8.84 4.05
C TYR A 351 8.36 7.90 3.02
N ALA A 352 9.22 8.44 2.14
CA ALA A 352 9.84 7.69 1.06
C ALA A 352 10.73 6.54 1.55
N MET A 353 11.36 6.69 2.73
CA MET A 353 12.13 5.62 3.37
C MET A 353 11.27 4.53 3.99
N THR A 354 10.11 4.90 4.51
CA THR A 354 9.25 3.99 5.27
C THR A 354 8.28 3.22 4.37
N TYR A 355 7.82 3.85 3.30
CA TYR A 355 6.81 3.32 2.40
C TYR A 355 7.18 1.97 1.74
N PRO A 356 8.38 1.78 1.16
CA PRO A 356 8.70 0.53 0.45
C PRO A 356 8.80 -0.67 1.39
N ILE A 357 9.37 -0.50 2.60
CA ILE A 357 9.43 -1.59 3.57
C ILE A 357 8.03 -1.95 4.07
N ALA A 358 7.16 -0.96 4.29
CA ALA A 358 5.79 -1.19 4.71
C ALA A 358 5.00 -1.99 3.65
N LEU A 359 5.18 -1.68 2.37
CA LEU A 359 4.59 -2.43 1.25
C LEU A 359 5.06 -3.88 1.20
N VAL A 360 6.35 -4.14 1.37
CA VAL A 360 6.86 -5.52 1.39
C VAL A 360 6.29 -6.25 2.61
N CYS A 361 6.35 -5.64 3.79
CA CYS A 361 5.89 -6.26 5.03
C CYS A 361 4.40 -6.57 5.02
N VAL A 362 3.55 -5.71 4.43
CA VAL A 362 2.10 -5.95 4.42
C VAL A 362 1.73 -7.10 3.48
N ILE A 363 2.39 -7.22 2.33
CA ILE A 363 2.23 -8.37 1.43
C ILE A 363 2.63 -9.67 2.15
N LEU A 364 3.81 -9.67 2.78
CA LEU A 364 4.28 -10.83 3.55
C LEU A 364 3.32 -11.16 4.69
N SER A 365 2.80 -10.16 5.40
CA SER A 365 1.85 -10.35 6.49
C SER A 365 0.55 -10.99 6.00
N CYS A 366 0.03 -10.57 4.84
CA CYS A 366 -1.16 -11.20 4.24
C CYS A 366 -0.92 -12.70 3.96
N GLN A 367 0.21 -13.04 3.35
CA GLN A 367 0.57 -14.42 3.02
C GLN A 367 0.79 -15.27 4.27
N ILE A 368 1.46 -14.73 5.28
CA ILE A 368 1.73 -15.42 6.54
C ILE A 368 0.43 -15.66 7.30
N ILE A 369 -0.42 -14.63 7.45
CA ILE A 369 -1.69 -14.77 8.19
C ILE A 369 -2.59 -15.80 7.48
N ALA A 370 -2.77 -15.71 6.16
CA ALA A 370 -3.60 -16.65 5.39
C ALA A 370 -3.09 -18.10 5.40
N LEU A 371 -1.81 -18.30 5.68
CA LEU A 371 -1.23 -19.64 5.77
C LEU A 371 -1.47 -20.29 7.15
N PHE A 372 -1.45 -19.49 8.21
CA PHE A 372 -1.49 -20.00 9.59
C PHE A 372 -2.88 -19.93 10.25
N PHE A 373 -3.79 -19.13 9.70
CA PHE A 373 -5.16 -18.91 10.16
C PHE A 373 -6.10 -18.98 8.96
#